data_AF-X1E1R3-F1
#
_entry.id   AF-X1E1R3-F1
#
_cell.length_a   1.000
_cell.length_b   1.000
_cell.length_c   1.000
_cell.angle_alpha   90.00
_cell.angle_beta   90.00
_cell.angle_gamma   90.00
#
_symmetry.space_group_name_H-M   'P 1'
#
loop_
_entity.id
_entity.type
_entity.pdbx_description
1 polymer ?
#
loop_
_entity_poly.entity_id
_entity_poly.type
_entity_poly.pdbx_seq_one_letter_code
_entity_poly.pdbx_strand_id
1 'polypeptide(L)'
;VKPRRDYLYLDFAAHSLGYVGEIDKEELQRFGNPKFQGGDIIGKAGLEKYYDDILRGEKGGKEVEVDALGQEIATLLYQKPVPGKDLVLTIDRDLQLYGENLLFGEKGSIIVSDPNSGEILALVNRPSFSPNIFANGISSSNWQRLSSDADYPLTNRSVQGVYSPGSIFK
;
A
#
# COMPACT_ATOMS: atom_id res chain seq x y z
N VAL A 1 16.42 -14.06 -5.85
CA VAL A 1 15.28 -13.84 -4.93
C VAL A 1 14.76 -12.44 -5.19
N LYS A 2 13.48 -12.28 -5.56
CA LYS A 2 12.86 -10.94 -5.69
C LYS A 2 12.31 -10.54 -4.32
N PRO A 3 12.64 -9.34 -3.80
CA PRO A 3 12.07 -8.87 -2.53
C PRO A 3 10.56 -8.69 -2.69
N ARG A 4 9.80 -9.02 -1.65
CA ARG A 4 8.35 -8.86 -1.59
C ARG A 4 7.99 -8.02 -0.39
N ARG A 5 6.97 -7.17 -0.54
CA ARG A 5 6.43 -6.39 0.57
C ARG A 5 5.67 -7.31 1.51
N ASP A 6 5.91 -7.15 2.81
CA ASP A 6 5.28 -7.93 3.87
C ASP A 6 4.64 -7.01 4.90
N TYR A 7 3.36 -7.24 5.19
CA TYR A 7 2.59 -6.54 6.20
C TYR A 7 2.44 -7.43 7.43
N LEU A 8 3.36 -7.28 8.40
CA LEU A 8 3.49 -8.18 9.56
C LEU A 8 2.21 -8.33 10.40
N TYR A 9 1.40 -7.27 10.46
CA TYR A 9 0.23 -7.18 11.34
C TYR A 9 -1.11 -7.42 10.62
N LEU A 10 -1.12 -8.24 9.56
CA LEU A 10 -2.31 -8.68 8.82
C LEU A 10 -3.24 -7.56 8.34
N ASP A 11 -4.28 -7.19 9.09
CA ASP A 11 -5.29 -6.19 8.75
C ASP A 11 -5.11 -4.84 9.46
N PHE A 12 -4.11 -4.74 10.34
CA PHE A 12 -3.73 -3.54 11.06
C PHE A 12 -3.46 -2.37 10.11
N ALA A 13 -4.16 -1.26 10.33
CA ALA A 13 -4.03 -0.01 9.59
C ALA A 13 -4.05 -0.18 8.06
N ALA A 14 -4.74 -1.20 7.54
CA ALA A 14 -4.69 -1.59 6.13
C ALA A 14 -5.05 -0.45 5.17
N HIS A 15 -6.07 0.36 5.50
CA HIS A 15 -6.47 1.49 4.66
C HIS A 15 -5.49 2.67 4.72
N SER A 16 -4.81 2.83 5.85
CA SER A 16 -3.84 3.90 6.08
C SER A 16 -2.52 3.57 5.41
N LEU A 17 -1.96 2.39 5.70
CA LEU A 17 -0.76 1.88 5.04
C LEU A 17 -1.01 1.72 3.54
N GLY A 18 -2.13 1.12 3.18
CA GLY A 18 -2.42 0.69 1.82
C GLY A 18 -1.67 -0.59 1.46
N TYR A 19 -1.48 -0.80 0.17
CA TYR A 19 -0.79 -1.97 -0.36
C TYR A 19 -0.03 -1.63 -1.63
N VAL A 20 0.95 -2.47 -1.94
CA VAL A 20 1.63 -2.48 -3.23
C VAL A 20 1.02 -3.52 -4.18
N GLY A 21 1.19 -3.33 -5.48
CA GLY A 21 0.77 -4.28 -6.51
C GLY A 21 1.50 -4.05 -7.82
N GLU A 22 1.40 -4.99 -8.75
CA GLU A 22 2.01 -4.85 -10.08
C GLU A 22 1.33 -3.71 -10.86
N ILE A 23 2.13 -2.93 -11.59
CA ILE A 23 1.65 -1.88 -12.47
C ILE A 23 0.75 -2.46 -13.55
N ASP A 24 -0.43 -1.86 -13.74
CA ASP A 24 -1.35 -2.28 -14.80
C ASP A 24 -1.09 -1.51 -16.10
N LYS A 25 -1.80 -1.88 -17.16
CA LYS A 25 -1.57 -1.30 -18.49
C LYS A 25 -1.97 0.16 -18.53
N GLU A 26 -3.02 0.53 -17.82
CA GLU A 26 -3.55 1.89 -17.75
C GLU A 26 -2.59 2.81 -17.01
N GLU A 27 -2.05 2.37 -15.87
CA GLU A 27 -1.00 3.05 -15.13
C GLU A 27 0.29 3.14 -15.92
N LEU A 28 0.69 2.08 -16.63
CA LEU A 28 1.88 2.11 -17.49
C LEU A 28 1.70 3.09 -18.65
N GLN A 29 0.50 3.28 -19.18
CA GLN A 29 0.23 4.31 -20.19
C GLN A 29 0.25 5.72 -19.59
N ARG A 30 -0.31 5.89 -18.38
CA ARG A 30 -0.39 7.18 -17.70
C ARG A 30 0.96 7.67 -17.20
N PHE A 31 1.77 6.77 -16.67
CA PHE A 31 3.07 7.06 -16.08
C PHE A 31 4.24 6.70 -17.01
N GLY A 32 3.93 6.19 -18.22
CA GLY A 32 4.86 5.51 -19.11
C GLY A 32 6.02 6.35 -19.63
N ASN A 33 7.18 5.69 -19.57
CA ASN A 33 8.53 6.02 -20.06
C ASN A 33 9.07 7.44 -19.75
N PRO A 34 10.19 7.59 -18.99
CA PRO A 34 11.15 6.56 -18.59
C PRO A 34 10.99 5.94 -17.19
N LYS A 35 9.95 6.31 -16.42
CA LYS A 35 9.92 5.99 -14.98
C LYS A 35 9.52 4.55 -14.64
N PHE A 36 8.65 3.91 -15.42
CA PHE A 36 8.09 2.59 -15.11
C PHE A 36 8.14 1.61 -16.27
N GLN A 37 8.27 0.33 -15.93
CA GLN A 37 8.25 -0.80 -16.86
C GLN A 37 7.21 -1.84 -16.40
N GLY A 38 6.75 -2.69 -17.32
CA GLY A 38 5.87 -3.80 -16.95
C GLY A 38 6.53 -4.74 -15.93
N GLY A 39 5.75 -5.23 -14.98
CA GLY A 39 6.26 -6.04 -13.86
C GLY A 39 6.73 -5.23 -12.65
N ASP A 40 6.67 -3.90 -12.71
CA ASP A 40 7.03 -3.05 -11.58
C ASP A 40 5.99 -3.12 -10.47
N ILE A 41 6.46 -3.20 -9.23
CA ILE A 41 5.62 -3.15 -8.05
C ILE A 41 5.49 -1.69 -7.61
N ILE A 42 4.25 -1.22 -7.50
CA ILE A 42 3.90 0.17 -7.18
C ILE A 42 2.95 0.24 -6.01
N GLY A 43 2.99 1.34 -5.25
CA GLY A 43 1.95 1.67 -4.27
C GLY A 43 0.59 1.89 -4.94
N LYS A 44 -0.41 1.09 -4.57
CA LYS A 44 -1.76 1.12 -5.15
C LYS A 44 -2.76 1.90 -4.30
N ALA A 45 -2.55 1.93 -2.98
CA ALA A 45 -3.42 2.62 -2.04
C ALA A 45 -2.63 3.20 -0.85
N GLY A 46 -3.30 4.03 -0.04
CA GLY A 46 -2.78 4.55 1.22
C GLY A 46 -1.43 5.28 1.10
N LEU A 47 -0.64 5.17 2.16
CA LEU A 47 0.71 5.72 2.26
C LEU A 47 1.67 5.10 1.24
N GLU A 48 1.52 3.81 0.92
CA GLU A 48 2.32 3.14 -0.11
C GLU A 48 2.21 3.87 -1.45
N LYS A 49 0.99 4.26 -1.85
CA LYS A 49 0.77 5.03 -3.08
C LYS A 49 1.24 6.48 -2.97
N TYR A 50 0.92 7.13 -1.86
CA TYR A 50 1.21 8.56 -1.69
C TYR A 50 2.72 8.82 -1.63
N TYR A 51 3.47 7.96 -0.96
CA TYR A 51 4.92 8.06 -0.78
C TYR A 51 5.72 7.10 -1.67
N ASP A 52 5.11 6.49 -2.70
CA ASP A 52 5.76 5.53 -3.60
C ASP A 52 7.09 6.07 -4.15
N ASP A 53 7.12 7.35 -4.51
CA ASP A 53 8.30 8.03 -5.06
C ASP A 53 9.53 7.99 -4.13
N ILE A 54 9.33 8.05 -2.82
CA ILE A 54 10.43 7.97 -1.84
C ILE A 54 10.65 6.55 -1.34
N LEU A 55 9.62 5.71 -1.30
CA LEU A 55 9.66 4.35 -0.78
C LEU A 55 10.28 3.35 -1.76
N ARG A 56 10.10 3.55 -3.06
CA ARG A 56 10.55 2.60 -4.09
C ARG A 56 12.06 2.57 -4.27
N GLY A 57 12.71 3.73 -4.10
CA GLY A 57 14.12 3.89 -4.46
C GLY A 57 14.35 3.84 -5.97
N GLU A 58 15.59 3.58 -6.37
CA GLU A 58 16.01 3.55 -7.76
C GLU A 58 16.49 2.16 -8.16
N LYS A 59 16.03 1.72 -9.34
CA LYS A 59 16.46 0.45 -9.91
C LYS A 59 17.93 0.52 -10.31
N GLY A 60 18.66 -0.51 -9.95
CA GLY A 60 19.97 -0.79 -10.54
C GLY A 60 19.84 -1.50 -11.88
N GLY A 61 20.97 -1.86 -12.47
CA GLY A 61 21.05 -2.55 -13.74
C GLY A 61 22.33 -3.37 -13.86
N LYS A 62 22.30 -4.38 -14.73
CA LYS A 62 23.49 -5.11 -15.14
C LYS A 62 23.53 -5.14 -16.66
N GLU A 63 24.66 -4.78 -17.25
CA GLU A 63 24.96 -5.14 -18.64
C GLU A 63 25.78 -6.42 -18.62
N VAL A 64 25.25 -7.45 -19.28
CA VAL A 64 25.87 -8.77 -19.36
C VAL A 64 26.11 -9.12 -20.82
N GLU A 65 27.29 -9.64 -21.11
CA GLU A 65 27.61 -10.27 -22.39
C GLU A 65 27.03 -11.69 -22.37
N VAL A 66 26.30 -12.04 -23.44
CA VAL A 66 25.66 -13.36 -23.57
C VAL A 66 26.19 -14.09 -24.80
N ASP A 67 26.29 -15.42 -24.72
CA ASP A 67 26.65 -16.25 -25.88
C ASP A 67 25.45 -16.43 -26.84
N ALA A 68 25.67 -17.14 -27.95
CA ALA A 68 24.62 -17.43 -28.92
C ALA A 68 23.46 -18.30 -28.37
N LEU A 69 23.64 -18.92 -27.21
CA LEU A 69 22.63 -19.71 -26.48
C LEU A 69 21.96 -18.90 -25.35
N GLY A 70 22.34 -17.63 -25.16
CA GLY A 70 21.81 -16.73 -24.15
C GLY A 70 22.40 -16.93 -22.75
N GLN A 71 23.52 -17.64 -22.61
CA GLN A 71 24.21 -17.83 -21.34
C GLN A 71 25.09 -16.62 -21.03
N GLU A 72 25.03 -16.13 -19.78
CA GLU A 72 25.85 -15.00 -19.32
C GLU A 72 27.34 -15.39 -19.28
N ILE A 73 28.15 -14.73 -20.12
CA ILE A 73 29.60 -14.93 -20.21
C ILE A 73 30.32 -14.01 -19.22
N ALA A 74 29.93 -12.74 -19.17
CA ALA A 74 30.56 -11.72 -18.33
C ALA A 74 29.61 -10.58 -17.99
N THR A 75 29.79 -9.93 -16.83
CA THR A 75 29.12 -8.66 -16.51
C THR A 75 30.05 -7.50 -16.89
N LEU A 76 29.61 -6.67 -17.84
CA LEU A 76 30.38 -5.52 -18.34
C LEU A 76 30.18 -4.28 -17.46
N LEU A 77 28.94 -4.05 -17.03
CA LEU A 77 28.59 -2.91 -16.19
C LEU A 77 27.61 -3.36 -15.10
N TYR A 78 27.85 -2.88 -13.88
CA TYR A 78 26.95 -3.10 -12.76
C TYR A 78 26.59 -1.76 -12.12
N GLN A 79 25.32 -1.38 -12.23
CA GLN A 79 24.75 -0.26 -11.50
C GLN A 79 24.00 -0.80 -10.28
N LYS A 80 24.48 -0.44 -9.08
CA LYS A 80 23.85 -0.86 -7.83
C LYS A 80 22.50 -0.15 -7.66
N PRO A 81 21.44 -0.85 -7.23
CA PRO A 81 20.17 -0.19 -6.88
C PRO A 81 20.34 0.71 -5.65
N VAL A 82 19.54 1.78 -5.60
CA VAL A 82 19.44 2.66 -4.42
C VAL A 82 18.17 2.27 -3.66
N PRO A 83 18.26 1.84 -2.39
CA PRO A 83 17.08 1.55 -1.60
C PRO A 83 16.23 2.81 -1.40
N GLY A 84 14.92 2.65 -1.29
CA GLY A 84 14.03 3.72 -0.89
C GLY A 84 14.29 4.18 0.54
N LYS A 85 13.64 5.29 0.92
CA LYS A 85 13.72 5.86 2.26
C LYS A 85 12.70 5.19 3.18
N ASP A 86 13.05 5.10 4.45
CA ASP A 86 12.12 4.70 5.49
C ASP A 86 11.15 5.85 5.80
N LEU A 87 9.91 5.48 6.14
CA LEU A 87 8.86 6.41 6.54
C LEU A 87 8.51 6.15 8.02
N VAL A 88 8.65 7.18 8.85
CA VAL A 88 8.22 7.16 10.25
C VAL A 88 6.86 7.86 10.33
N LEU A 89 5.89 7.18 10.93
CA LEU A 89 4.51 7.67 11.05
C LEU A 89 4.26 8.21 12.46
N THR A 90 3.24 9.07 12.55
CA THR A 90 2.67 9.58 13.80
C THR A 90 1.71 8.59 14.45
N ILE A 91 1.35 7.50 13.73
CA ILE A 91 0.40 6.51 14.20
C ILE A 91 0.98 5.81 15.43
N ASP A 92 0.27 5.92 16.54
CA ASP A 92 0.51 5.14 17.74
C ASP A 92 -0.11 3.75 17.54
N ARG A 93 0.73 2.72 17.59
CA ARG A 93 0.32 1.34 17.33
C ARG A 93 -0.74 0.87 18.32
N ASP A 94 -0.60 1.23 19.59
CA ASP A 94 -1.45 0.70 20.65
C ASP A 94 -2.83 1.40 20.62
N LEU A 95 -2.87 2.71 20.30
CA LEU A 95 -4.13 3.43 20.03
C LEU A 95 -4.85 2.91 18.78
N GLN A 96 -4.11 2.68 17.68
CA GLN A 96 -4.68 2.12 16.46
C GLN A 96 -5.31 0.74 16.73
N LEU A 97 -4.57 -0.15 17.40
CA LEU A 97 -5.06 -1.49 17.73
C LEU A 97 -6.27 -1.44 18.67
N TYR A 98 -6.23 -0.55 19.67
CA TYR A 98 -7.35 -0.36 20.58
C TYR A 98 -8.61 0.09 19.83
N GLY A 99 -8.51 1.10 18.96
CA GLY A 99 -9.64 1.57 18.17
C GLY A 99 -10.15 0.51 17.18
N GLU A 100 -9.27 -0.27 16.57
CA GLU A 100 -9.66 -1.39 15.70
C GLU A 100 -10.47 -2.46 16.43
N ASN A 101 -10.11 -2.75 17.69
CA ASN A 101 -10.85 -3.67 18.54
C ASN A 101 -12.20 -3.11 18.98
N LEU A 102 -12.30 -1.80 19.24
CA LEU A 102 -13.57 -1.15 19.57
C LEU A 102 -14.60 -1.25 18.44
N LEU A 103 -14.14 -1.24 17.19
CA LEU A 103 -15.01 -1.37 16.01
C LEU A 103 -15.12 -2.82 15.50
N PHE A 104 -14.72 -3.81 16.29
CA PHE A 104 -14.84 -5.21 15.87
C PHE A 104 -16.31 -5.60 15.68
N GLY A 105 -16.65 -6.11 14.48
CA GLY A 105 -18.03 -6.45 14.11
C GLY A 105 -18.89 -5.26 13.69
N GLU A 106 -18.38 -4.04 13.81
CA GLU A 106 -19.08 -2.80 13.49
C GLU A 106 -18.54 -2.15 12.21
N LYS A 107 -19.38 -1.35 11.57
CA LYS A 107 -19.01 -0.57 10.38
C LYS A 107 -18.79 0.87 10.79
N GLY A 108 -17.55 1.34 10.70
CA GLY A 108 -17.24 2.67 11.19
C GLY A 108 -15.81 3.09 10.96
N SER A 109 -15.53 4.30 11.45
CA SER A 109 -14.21 4.90 11.43
C SER A 109 -13.97 5.61 12.77
N ILE A 110 -12.74 5.55 13.27
CA ILE A 110 -12.27 6.36 14.40
C ILE A 110 -11.03 7.11 13.92
N ILE A 111 -11.01 8.42 14.16
CA ILE A 111 -9.86 9.28 13.91
C ILE A 111 -9.43 9.85 15.25
N VAL A 112 -8.16 9.67 15.60
CA VAL A 112 -7.56 10.25 16.80
C VAL A 112 -6.44 11.19 16.34
N SER A 113 -6.54 12.45 16.74
CA SER A 113 -5.57 13.49 16.41
C SER A 113 -5.10 14.23 17.65
N ASP A 114 -3.84 14.64 17.67
CA ASP A 114 -3.36 15.63 18.64
C ASP A 114 -3.80 17.03 18.16
N PRO A 115 -4.62 17.77 18.93
CA PRO A 115 -5.10 19.09 18.54
C PRO A 115 -3.99 20.16 18.50
N ASN A 116 -2.87 19.95 19.18
CA ASN A 116 -1.77 20.94 19.25
C ASN A 116 -0.84 20.82 18.05
N SER A 117 -0.53 19.60 17.60
CA SER A 117 0.38 19.34 16.49
C SER A 117 -0.36 19.05 15.16
N GLY A 118 -1.61 18.63 15.23
CA GLY A 118 -2.38 18.13 14.07
C GLY A 118 -1.99 16.71 13.67
N GLU A 119 -1.13 16.03 14.44
CA GLU A 119 -0.70 14.67 14.15
C GLU A 119 -1.86 13.69 14.25
N ILE A 120 -1.92 12.73 13.31
CA ILE A 120 -2.89 11.65 13.35
C ILE A 120 -2.26 10.48 14.10
N LEU A 121 -2.79 10.20 15.29
CA LEU A 121 -2.32 9.13 16.17
C LEU A 121 -3.00 7.80 15.86
N ALA A 122 -4.23 7.82 15.35
CA ALA A 122 -4.94 6.62 14.90
C ALA A 122 -5.91 6.97 13.76
N LEU A 123 -5.96 6.11 12.74
CA LEU A 123 -6.88 6.19 11.61
C LEU A 123 -7.48 4.80 11.38
N VAL A 124 -8.54 4.50 12.11
CA VAL A 124 -9.17 3.19 12.18
C VAL A 124 -10.33 3.10 11.22
N ASN A 125 -10.42 1.99 10.49
CA ASN A 125 -11.49 1.71 9.54
C ASN A 125 -11.93 0.25 9.67
N ARG A 126 -13.24 0.03 9.84
CA ARG A 126 -13.85 -1.31 9.85
C ARG A 126 -15.10 -1.37 8.97
N PRO A 127 -15.34 -2.50 8.27
CA PRO A 127 -14.47 -3.68 8.16
C PRO A 127 -13.16 -3.40 7.39
N SER A 128 -12.15 -4.23 7.65
CA SER A 128 -10.80 -4.13 7.08
C SER A 128 -10.46 -5.36 6.23
N PHE A 129 -9.29 -5.36 5.61
CA PHE A 129 -8.74 -6.44 4.80
C PHE A 129 -7.24 -6.59 5.08
N SER A 130 -6.64 -7.72 4.72
CA SER A 130 -5.19 -7.87 4.82
C SER A 130 -4.49 -7.34 3.55
N PRO A 131 -3.60 -6.34 3.62
CA PRO A 131 -2.86 -5.83 2.45
C PRO A 131 -2.01 -6.90 1.74
N ASN A 132 -1.55 -7.92 2.49
CA ASN A 132 -0.78 -9.04 1.94
C ASN A 132 -1.49 -9.77 0.82
N ILE A 133 -2.83 -9.81 0.78
CA ILE A 133 -3.55 -10.47 -0.31
C ILE A 133 -3.32 -9.78 -1.66
N PHE A 134 -3.00 -8.48 -1.65
CA PHE A 134 -2.73 -7.70 -2.85
C PHE A 134 -1.25 -7.71 -3.22
N ALA A 135 -0.37 -7.50 -2.24
CA ALA A 135 1.08 -7.61 -2.43
C ALA A 135 1.48 -8.99 -2.94
N ASN A 136 0.65 -10.00 -2.67
CA ASN A 136 0.88 -11.36 -3.12
C ASN A 136 0.32 -11.72 -4.51
N GLY A 137 -0.35 -10.80 -5.19
CA GLY A 137 -1.18 -11.11 -6.35
C GLY A 137 -2.49 -11.74 -5.87
N ILE A 138 -3.55 -10.94 -5.88
CA ILE A 138 -4.85 -11.35 -5.37
C ILE A 138 -5.48 -12.42 -6.27
N SER A 139 -6.02 -13.49 -5.67
CA SER A 139 -6.79 -14.49 -6.42
C SER A 139 -8.14 -13.92 -6.86
N SER A 140 -8.67 -14.40 -7.99
CA SER A 140 -9.99 -13.97 -8.48
C SER A 140 -11.10 -14.18 -7.45
N SER A 141 -11.03 -15.26 -6.66
CA SER A 141 -11.98 -15.54 -5.57
C SER A 141 -11.92 -14.52 -4.43
N ASN A 142 -10.72 -14.13 -4.00
CA ASN A 142 -10.54 -13.13 -2.95
C ASN A 142 -10.93 -11.73 -3.43
N TRP A 143 -10.59 -11.40 -4.68
CA TRP A 143 -11.02 -10.15 -5.30
C TRP A 143 -12.55 -10.08 -5.38
N GLN A 144 -13.20 -11.13 -5.88
CA GLN A 144 -14.65 -11.20 -5.96
C GLN A 144 -15.27 -11.03 -4.56
N ARG A 145 -14.78 -11.78 -3.56
CA ARG A 145 -15.25 -11.66 -2.18
C ARG A 145 -15.20 -10.22 -1.65
N LEU A 146 -14.09 -9.50 -1.84
CA LEU A 146 -13.92 -8.14 -1.30
C LEU A 146 -14.67 -7.08 -2.09
N SER A 147 -14.76 -7.24 -3.41
CA SER A 147 -15.43 -6.29 -4.30
C SER A 147 -16.95 -6.42 -4.28
N SER A 148 -17.49 -7.62 -4.02
CA SER A 148 -18.93 -7.86 -3.90
C SER A 148 -19.44 -7.81 -2.47
N ASP A 149 -18.57 -7.51 -1.50
CA ASP A 149 -18.95 -7.42 -0.10
C ASP A 149 -19.86 -6.21 0.13
N ALA A 150 -21.04 -6.44 0.69
CA ALA A 150 -22.03 -5.39 0.98
C ALA A 150 -21.53 -4.40 2.05
N ASP A 151 -20.48 -4.77 2.79
CA ASP A 151 -19.87 -3.94 3.81
C ASP A 151 -18.67 -3.16 3.30
N TYR A 152 -18.40 -3.15 1.99
CA TYR A 152 -17.38 -2.30 1.36
C TYR A 152 -16.04 -2.21 2.14
N PRO A 153 -15.36 -3.35 2.38
CA PRO A 153 -14.15 -3.40 3.20
C PRO A 153 -12.96 -2.67 2.56
N LEU A 154 -12.97 -2.45 1.23
CA LEU A 154 -11.91 -1.72 0.53
C LEU A 154 -12.00 -0.20 0.71
N THR A 155 -13.14 0.32 1.14
CA THR A 155 -13.37 1.76 1.29
C THR A 155 -12.72 2.29 2.56
N ASN A 156 -11.91 3.35 2.42
CA ASN A 156 -11.41 4.11 3.56
C ASN A 156 -12.51 5.07 4.01
N ARG A 157 -13.25 4.70 5.05
CA ARG A 157 -14.37 5.47 5.60
C ARG A 157 -13.94 6.78 6.24
N SER A 158 -12.73 6.85 6.80
CA SER A 158 -12.21 8.08 7.42
C SER A 158 -12.06 9.22 6.42
N VAL A 159 -11.68 8.91 5.19
CA VAL A 159 -11.34 9.92 4.16
C VAL A 159 -12.37 9.97 3.03
N GLN A 160 -12.98 8.84 2.67
CA GLN A 160 -13.92 8.70 1.55
C GLN A 160 -15.37 8.59 2.03
N GLY A 161 -15.61 8.40 3.32
CA GLY A 161 -16.96 8.29 3.88
C GLY A 161 -17.66 9.64 3.87
N VAL A 162 -18.80 9.70 3.17
CA VAL A 162 -19.66 10.89 3.17
C VAL A 162 -20.86 10.60 4.05
N TYR A 163 -20.89 11.24 5.22
CA TYR A 163 -21.94 11.09 6.21
C TYR A 163 -22.60 12.43 6.49
N SER A 164 -23.89 12.43 6.82
CA SER A 164 -24.54 13.61 7.36
C SER A 164 -23.94 13.91 8.76
N PRO A 165 -23.36 15.10 9.00
CA PRO A 165 -22.66 15.39 10.26
C PRO A 165 -23.60 15.38 11.47
N GLY A 166 -24.90 15.60 11.29
CA GLY A 166 -25.87 15.56 12.38
C GLY A 166 -25.54 16.58 13.48
N SER A 167 -25.60 16.17 14.74
CA SER A 167 -25.40 17.08 15.88
C SER A 167 -23.93 17.42 16.19
N ILE A 168 -22.95 16.89 15.46
CA ILE A 168 -21.53 17.24 15.68
C ILE A 168 -21.19 18.67 15.22
N PHE A 169 -22.04 19.27 14.38
CA PHE A 169 -21.85 20.63 13.85
C PHE A 169 -22.49 21.72 14.73
N LYS A 170 -23.23 21.34 15.78
CA LYS A 170 -24.02 22.28 16.58
C LYS A 170 -23.19 23.20 17.45
#